data_AF-A0A7S3YNX7-F1
#
_entry.id   AF-A0A7S3YNX7-F1
#
_cell.length_a   1.000
_cell.length_b   1.000
_cell.length_c   1.000
_cell.angle_alpha   90.00
_cell.angle_beta   90.00
_cell.angle_gamma   90.00
#
_symmetry.space_group_name_H-M   'P 1'
#
loop_
_entity.id
_entity.type
_entity.pdbx_description
1 polymer ?
#
loop_
_entity_poly.entity_id
_entity_poly.type
_entity_poly.pdbx_seq_one_letter_code
_entity_poly.pdbx_strand_id
1 'polypeptide(L)'
;MAAKLLPLALAATAALAAPSLSRTASAARVAAAPQPAWPTFSQAGVAAKTKGRVPRGVQTRSTPVVDYNRKFWVGGNWKCNGDKKAISNLITGLNEGPQIDPDIEVVCAPPIVYMDKARNELRDDFQVAAQNVGLRGTGAFTGESSASMVKDAGGQWAILGHSERRHSSAIDESDKEVAMKVKQCIDNNIKVVLCVGETLDQRKEGKTFSVVTRQLLAVAMQVSPKYWADNIVIAYEPVWAIGTGKVASAEQAQEVHEHIRNWMTNALGPRTSQYVRVVYGGSVNINTARSLSKEQDIDGFLVGGASLDAQTFLRIINSKNEPKVELDKKAVARYVLATGAQFGIITTVLYAIQKAFDFYNQPVPILLVLGLFGFLSVRSRVFSLMDNSRPKPSNVDPAFSQRLMPKWTPPPVAFPVIWSLIAVLRTMASVTAFEFAGGRLLNPALLAMLAHLSIGDTWNTINNVERRMGTAVVGVLAVLASVVAVEFAFMKTSTLAGVLLAPSVVWIGIAAALVTQIYRINNPKDGTEPLWPVQGRASAELKLPFMKYLDRLRLKTPQRA
;
A
#
# COMPACT_ATOMS: atom_id res chain seq x y z
N MET A 1 55.86 52.64 1.74
CA MET A 1 55.92 51.23 1.29
C MET A 1 54.54 50.89 0.73
N ALA A 2 54.26 51.21 -0.54
CA ALA A 2 54.49 50.35 -1.72
C ALA A 2 53.73 49.02 -1.60
N ALA A 3 52.87 48.59 -2.52
CA ALA A 3 52.27 49.12 -3.75
C ALA A 3 51.13 48.12 -4.10
N LYS A 4 49.91 48.57 -4.47
CA LYS A 4 49.35 48.64 -5.86
C LYS A 4 49.10 47.28 -6.53
N LEU A 5 48.12 47.04 -7.42
CA LEU A 5 46.91 47.67 -7.94
C LEU A 5 46.33 46.62 -8.96
N LEU A 6 45.01 46.67 -9.17
CA LEU A 6 44.24 46.19 -10.35
C LEU A 6 44.76 46.81 -11.69
N PRO A 7 44.11 46.72 -12.89
CA PRO A 7 43.46 45.63 -13.67
C PRO A 7 43.69 45.75 -15.24
N LEU A 8 42.91 44.97 -16.02
CA LEU A 8 42.27 45.28 -17.34
C LEU A 8 43.01 45.14 -18.71
N ALA A 9 42.28 44.49 -19.64
CA ALA A 9 41.96 44.88 -21.03
C ALA A 9 42.65 44.23 -22.26
N LEU A 10 41.75 43.72 -23.13
CA LEU A 10 41.65 43.78 -24.61
C LEU A 10 42.74 43.23 -25.58
N ALA A 11 42.29 42.23 -26.35
CA ALA A 11 42.29 42.12 -27.82
C ALA A 11 43.45 42.68 -28.67
N ALA A 12 44.09 41.79 -29.45
CA ALA A 12 44.53 42.09 -30.82
C ALA A 12 44.73 40.80 -31.64
N THR A 13 44.20 40.86 -32.86
CA THR A 13 44.26 39.95 -34.01
C THR A 13 45.65 39.72 -34.59
N ALA A 14 45.93 38.53 -35.13
CA ALA A 14 46.67 38.35 -36.39
C ALA A 14 46.51 36.92 -36.95
N ALA A 15 46.18 36.85 -38.24
CA ALA A 15 45.98 35.67 -39.06
C ALA A 15 47.29 34.98 -39.45
N LEU A 16 47.22 33.69 -39.81
CA LEU A 16 48.10 33.06 -40.79
C LEU A 16 47.41 31.84 -41.41
N ALA A 17 47.75 31.61 -42.68
CA ALA A 17 46.95 30.94 -43.71
C ALA A 17 47.06 29.40 -43.73
N ALA A 18 46.13 28.80 -44.48
CA ALA A 18 46.00 27.37 -44.80
C ALA A 18 47.19 26.81 -45.63
N PRO A 19 47.23 25.49 -45.91
CA PRO A 19 46.48 25.00 -47.07
C PRO A 19 45.78 23.64 -46.92
N SER A 20 44.81 23.50 -47.83
CA SER A 20 43.96 22.36 -48.19
C SER A 20 44.70 21.07 -48.56
N LEU A 21 44.11 19.92 -48.19
CA LEU A 21 44.21 18.68 -48.95
C LEU A 21 42.83 18.07 -49.14
N SER A 22 42.37 18.09 -50.39
CA SER A 22 41.23 17.37 -50.92
C SER A 22 41.57 15.88 -51.08
N ARG A 23 40.67 14.99 -50.64
CA ARG A 23 40.57 13.64 -51.19
C ARG A 23 39.13 13.37 -51.58
N THR A 24 38.96 13.25 -52.89
CA THR A 24 37.79 12.74 -53.59
C THR A 24 37.64 11.24 -53.32
N ALA A 25 36.43 10.80 -52.98
CA ALA A 25 36.04 9.40 -53.06
C ALA A 25 34.63 9.30 -53.66
N SER A 26 34.56 8.49 -54.71
CA SER A 26 33.48 8.28 -55.66
C SER A 26 32.15 7.87 -55.03
N ALA A 27 31.06 8.52 -55.44
CA ALA A 27 29.70 8.12 -55.14
C ALA A 27 29.23 7.07 -56.17
N ALA A 28 29.22 5.80 -55.77
CA ALA A 28 28.50 4.74 -56.50
C ALA A 28 27.01 4.81 -56.13
N ARG A 29 26.17 5.23 -57.08
CA ARG A 29 24.70 5.13 -57.00
C ARG A 29 24.29 3.66 -57.02
N VAL A 30 23.71 3.16 -55.93
CA VAL A 30 22.90 1.95 -55.93
C VAL A 30 21.43 2.37 -55.99
N ALA A 31 20.75 1.98 -57.08
CA ALA A 31 19.34 2.26 -57.31
C ALA A 31 18.47 1.57 -56.24
N ALA A 32 17.58 2.34 -55.62
CA ALA A 32 16.57 1.81 -54.71
C ALA A 32 15.47 1.09 -55.52
N ALA A 33 15.20 -0.17 -55.19
CA ALA A 33 14.06 -0.91 -55.70
C ALA A 33 12.73 -0.32 -55.18
N PRO A 34 11.63 -0.35 -55.96
CA PRO A 34 10.36 0.24 -55.54
C PRO A 34 9.72 -0.56 -54.40
N GLN A 35 9.25 0.15 -53.38
CA GLN A 35 8.46 -0.39 -52.27
C GLN A 35 7.09 -0.87 -52.78
N PRO A 36 6.57 -2.04 -52.36
CA PRO A 36 5.20 -2.42 -52.67
C PRO A 36 4.22 -1.54 -51.88
N ALA A 37 3.17 -1.06 -52.56
CA ALA A 37 2.13 -0.22 -51.98
C ALA A 37 1.32 -0.96 -50.91
N TRP A 38 1.02 -0.26 -49.81
CA TRP A 38 0.13 -0.70 -48.74
C TRP A 38 -1.32 -0.76 -49.25
N PRO A 39 -2.08 -1.85 -49.03
CA PRO A 39 -3.49 -1.88 -49.41
C PRO A 39 -4.31 -1.01 -48.45
N THR A 40 -4.99 0.00 -48.98
CA THR A 40 -6.03 0.75 -48.27
C THR A 40 -7.30 -0.09 -48.20
N PHE A 41 -7.67 -0.54 -47.00
CA PHE A 41 -8.98 -1.16 -46.78
C PHE A 41 -10.05 -0.08 -46.70
N SER A 42 -10.94 -0.04 -47.69
CA SER A 42 -12.15 0.78 -47.67
C SER A 42 -13.17 0.20 -46.70
N GLN A 43 -13.66 1.00 -45.76
CA GLN A 43 -14.87 0.69 -45.02
C GLN A 43 -16.08 0.80 -45.95
N ALA A 44 -16.64 -0.32 -46.37
CA ALA A 44 -17.95 -0.35 -47.01
C ALA A 44 -18.67 -1.66 -46.69
N GLY A 45 -19.87 -1.54 -46.10
CA GLY A 45 -20.89 -2.60 -46.17
C GLY A 45 -21.52 -3.03 -44.86
N VAL A 46 -22.33 -2.18 -44.22
CA VAL A 46 -23.45 -2.66 -43.38
C VAL A 46 -24.72 -1.92 -43.79
N ALA A 47 -25.48 -2.53 -44.69
CA ALA A 47 -26.91 -2.27 -44.85
C ALA A 47 -27.55 -3.41 -45.67
N ALA A 48 -28.09 -4.42 -44.99
CA ALA A 48 -29.05 -5.34 -45.59
C ALA A 48 -30.23 -5.51 -44.63
N LYS A 49 -31.34 -4.84 -44.97
CA LYS A 49 -32.65 -5.04 -44.35
C LYS A 49 -33.18 -6.42 -44.73
N THR A 50 -33.54 -7.24 -43.76
CA THR A 50 -34.49 -8.35 -43.96
C THR A 50 -35.58 -8.29 -42.90
N LYS A 51 -36.82 -8.10 -43.36
CA LYS A 51 -38.05 -8.28 -42.58
C LYS A 51 -38.32 -9.78 -42.53
N GLY A 52 -38.29 -10.38 -41.34
CA GLY A 52 -38.61 -11.78 -41.11
C GLY A 52 -39.20 -11.98 -39.72
N ARG A 53 -40.38 -12.61 -39.68
CA ARG A 53 -41.25 -12.83 -38.52
C ARG A 53 -40.60 -13.82 -37.54
N VAL A 54 -40.51 -13.46 -36.25
CA VAL A 54 -39.92 -14.32 -35.18
C VAL A 54 -40.95 -15.36 -34.72
N PRO A 55 -40.67 -16.68 -34.75
CA PRO A 55 -41.46 -17.67 -34.03
C PRO A 55 -41.05 -17.71 -32.55
N ARG A 56 -42.04 -17.73 -31.65
CA ARG A 56 -41.84 -17.91 -30.22
C ARG A 56 -41.44 -19.36 -29.93
N GLY A 57 -40.37 -19.55 -29.16
CA GLY A 57 -40.06 -20.82 -28.50
C GLY A 57 -38.74 -21.46 -28.95
N VAL A 58 -37.61 -20.82 -28.63
CA VAL A 58 -36.33 -21.52 -28.48
C VAL A 58 -35.72 -21.04 -27.17
N GLN A 59 -35.70 -21.90 -26.16
CA GLN A 59 -34.89 -21.67 -24.97
C GLN A 59 -33.43 -21.61 -25.43
N THR A 60 -32.82 -20.43 -25.33
CA THR A 60 -31.37 -20.28 -25.50
C THR A 60 -30.71 -21.06 -24.37
N ARG A 61 -30.20 -22.26 -24.67
CA ARG A 61 -29.16 -22.87 -23.84
C ARG A 61 -28.05 -21.84 -23.73
N SER A 62 -27.85 -21.30 -22.54
CA SER A 62 -26.66 -20.51 -22.23
C SER A 62 -25.45 -21.33 -22.64
N THR A 63 -24.63 -20.79 -23.54
CA THR A 63 -23.32 -21.34 -23.81
C THR A 63 -22.57 -21.41 -22.48
N PRO A 64 -21.96 -22.56 -22.13
CA PRO A 64 -21.18 -22.63 -20.91
C PRO A 64 -20.06 -21.59 -21.00
N VAL A 65 -20.01 -20.67 -20.04
CA VAL A 65 -18.87 -19.79 -19.83
C VAL A 65 -17.73 -20.69 -19.40
N VAL A 66 -16.88 -21.09 -20.34
CA VAL A 66 -15.60 -21.69 -20.00
C VAL A 66 -14.81 -20.59 -19.30
N ASP A 67 -14.44 -20.82 -18.04
CA ASP A 67 -13.61 -19.92 -17.27
C ASP A 67 -12.18 -19.96 -17.84
N TYR A 68 -11.89 -19.06 -18.77
CA TYR A 68 -10.56 -18.89 -19.33
C TYR A 68 -9.71 -18.14 -18.31
N ASN A 69 -9.14 -18.87 -17.35
CA ASN A 69 -8.41 -18.27 -16.24
C ASN A 69 -7.06 -17.71 -16.72
N ARG A 70 -7.02 -16.41 -17.00
CA ARG A 70 -5.78 -15.66 -17.24
C ARG A 70 -5.07 -15.47 -15.91
N LYS A 71 -3.90 -16.11 -15.75
CA LYS A 71 -3.04 -15.87 -14.59
C LYS A 71 -2.73 -14.39 -14.47
N PHE A 72 -2.82 -13.88 -13.24
CA PHE A 72 -2.50 -12.49 -12.97
C PHE A 72 -1.01 -12.27 -13.24
N TRP A 73 -0.63 -11.19 -13.91
CA TRP A 73 0.75 -10.97 -14.32
C TRP A 73 1.29 -9.67 -13.76
N VAL A 74 2.42 -9.69 -13.06
CA VAL A 74 3.02 -8.50 -12.45
C VAL A 74 4.49 -8.39 -12.83
N GLY A 75 4.79 -7.39 -13.66
CA GLY A 75 6.14 -7.03 -14.08
C GLY A 75 6.70 -5.87 -13.25
N GLY A 76 7.95 -5.95 -12.81
CA GLY A 76 8.70 -4.84 -12.22
C GLY A 76 9.74 -4.31 -13.21
N ASN A 77 9.45 -3.19 -13.87
CA ASN A 77 10.41 -2.50 -14.74
C ASN A 77 11.29 -1.55 -13.92
N TRP A 78 12.52 -1.99 -13.63
CA TRP A 78 13.46 -1.20 -12.82
C TRP A 78 14.02 0.00 -13.59
N LYS A 79 13.83 0.05 -14.91
CA LYS A 79 14.35 1.09 -15.81
C LYS A 79 15.86 1.27 -15.62
N CYS A 80 16.38 2.47 -15.88
CA CYS A 80 17.78 2.83 -15.65
C CYS A 80 18.02 3.20 -14.17
N ASN A 81 17.83 2.26 -13.24
CA ASN A 81 18.06 2.48 -11.81
C ASN A 81 18.93 1.37 -11.18
N GLY A 82 19.64 1.75 -10.11
CA GLY A 82 20.34 0.83 -9.23
C GLY A 82 21.87 0.83 -9.39
N ASP A 83 22.53 0.54 -8.28
CA ASP A 83 23.92 0.11 -8.22
C ASP A 83 23.99 -1.32 -7.65
N LYS A 84 25.17 -1.93 -7.58
CA LYS A 84 25.33 -3.30 -7.06
C LYS A 84 24.71 -3.48 -5.67
N LYS A 85 24.82 -2.50 -4.78
CA LYS A 85 24.30 -2.57 -3.41
C LYS A 85 22.79 -2.44 -3.41
N ALA A 86 22.24 -1.45 -4.12
CA ALA A 86 20.80 -1.24 -4.23
C ALA A 86 20.09 -2.47 -4.84
N ILE A 87 20.66 -3.04 -5.91
CA ILE A 87 20.13 -4.26 -6.55
C ILE A 87 20.20 -5.46 -5.59
N SER A 88 21.31 -5.65 -4.87
CA SER A 88 21.44 -6.73 -3.88
C SER A 88 20.41 -6.60 -2.76
N ASN A 89 20.19 -5.37 -2.25
CA ASN A 89 19.19 -5.10 -1.23
C ASN A 89 17.77 -5.37 -1.73
N LEU A 90 17.46 -4.96 -2.97
CA LEU A 90 16.16 -5.19 -3.58
C LEU A 90 15.90 -6.70 -3.73
N ILE A 91 16.85 -7.45 -4.31
CA ILE A 91 16.75 -8.91 -4.46
C ILE A 91 16.59 -9.59 -3.10
N THR A 92 17.40 -9.21 -2.10
CA THR A 92 17.30 -9.76 -0.74
C THR A 92 15.90 -9.55 -0.17
N GLY A 93 15.36 -8.33 -0.25
CA GLY A 93 14.02 -8.03 0.24
C GLY A 93 12.91 -8.78 -0.50
N LEU A 94 13.08 -9.03 -1.80
CA LEU A 94 12.13 -9.85 -2.59
C LEU A 94 12.18 -11.33 -2.15
N ASN A 95 13.40 -11.85 -1.93
CA ASN A 95 13.61 -13.23 -1.50
C ASN A 95 13.16 -13.51 -0.05
N GLU A 96 13.22 -12.50 0.83
CA GLU A 96 12.71 -12.56 2.20
C GLU A 96 11.17 -12.46 2.27
N GLY A 97 10.53 -12.05 1.17
CA GLY A 97 9.07 -11.98 1.06
C GLY A 97 8.38 -13.35 1.11
N PRO A 98 7.04 -13.40 1.24
CA PRO A 98 6.30 -14.66 1.13
C PRO A 98 6.48 -15.29 -0.25
N GLN A 99 6.22 -16.59 -0.36
CA GLN A 99 6.14 -17.27 -1.66
C GLN A 99 5.04 -16.65 -2.51
N ILE A 100 5.31 -16.49 -3.81
CA ILE A 100 4.31 -15.96 -4.74
C ILE A 100 3.22 -17.02 -4.97
N ASP A 101 1.97 -16.57 -4.98
CA ASP A 101 0.83 -17.41 -5.32
C ASP A 101 1.02 -18.01 -6.74
N PRO A 102 0.90 -19.34 -6.93
CA PRO A 102 1.05 -19.98 -8.23
C PRO A 102 0.12 -19.46 -9.35
N ASP A 103 -0.97 -18.78 -9.01
CA ASP A 103 -1.89 -18.13 -9.94
C ASP A 103 -1.43 -16.72 -10.38
N ILE A 104 -0.27 -16.27 -9.88
CA ILE A 104 0.38 -15.00 -10.23
C ILE A 104 1.74 -15.27 -10.86
N GLU A 105 1.95 -14.77 -12.08
CA GLU A 105 3.25 -14.78 -12.75
C GLU A 105 3.98 -13.45 -12.51
N VAL A 106 5.18 -13.51 -11.95
CA VAL A 106 5.97 -12.32 -11.60
C VAL A 106 7.25 -12.25 -12.44
N VAL A 107 7.53 -11.08 -13.01
CA VAL A 107 8.70 -10.83 -13.85
C VAL A 107 9.45 -9.60 -13.38
N CYS A 108 10.76 -9.69 -13.14
CA CYS A 108 11.62 -8.55 -12.81
C CYS A 108 12.49 -8.17 -14.01
N ALA A 109 12.49 -6.89 -14.40
CA ALA A 109 13.28 -6.38 -15.52
C ALA A 109 14.40 -5.44 -15.03
N PRO A 110 15.58 -5.97 -14.64
CA PRO A 110 16.74 -5.15 -14.28
C PRO A 110 17.38 -4.47 -15.51
N PRO A 111 18.22 -3.43 -15.30
CA PRO A 111 19.20 -3.03 -16.32
C PRO A 111 20.03 -4.25 -16.77
N ILE A 112 20.38 -4.32 -18.06
CA ILE A 112 21.02 -5.50 -18.65
C ILE A 112 22.32 -5.92 -17.93
N VAL A 113 23.07 -4.95 -17.39
CA VAL A 113 24.31 -5.15 -16.63
C VAL A 113 24.11 -5.87 -15.30
N TYR A 114 22.88 -5.95 -14.79
CA TYR A 114 22.50 -6.65 -13.56
C TYR A 114 21.60 -7.86 -13.81
N MET A 115 21.33 -8.21 -15.08
CA MET A 115 20.39 -9.28 -15.42
C MET A 115 20.87 -10.65 -14.96
N ASP A 116 22.14 -10.99 -15.22
CA ASP A 116 22.74 -12.26 -14.76
C ASP A 116 22.72 -12.37 -13.23
N LYS A 117 23.08 -11.30 -12.52
CA LYS A 117 22.97 -11.23 -11.05
C LYS A 117 21.53 -11.47 -10.58
N ALA A 118 20.55 -10.79 -11.18
CA ALA A 118 19.15 -10.95 -10.82
C ALA A 118 18.66 -12.38 -11.07
N ARG A 119 19.04 -12.99 -12.19
CA ARG A 119 18.65 -14.37 -12.51
C ARG A 119 19.25 -15.38 -11.54
N ASN A 120 20.51 -15.20 -11.15
CA ASN A 120 21.22 -16.12 -10.26
C ASN A 120 20.81 -15.98 -8.78
N GLU A 121 20.32 -14.81 -8.37
CA GLU A 121 20.03 -14.54 -6.95
C GLU A 121 18.54 -14.44 -6.61
N LEU A 122 17.65 -14.16 -7.57
CA LEU A 122 16.20 -14.22 -7.31
C LEU A 122 15.73 -15.67 -7.22
N ARG A 123 14.77 -15.93 -6.32
CA ARG A 123 14.06 -17.21 -6.24
C ARG A 123 13.41 -17.60 -7.57
N ASP A 124 13.14 -18.89 -7.73
CA ASP A 124 12.57 -19.46 -8.96
C ASP A 124 11.12 -19.02 -9.25
N ASP A 125 10.40 -18.52 -8.24
CA ASP A 125 9.06 -17.92 -8.40
C ASP A 125 9.10 -16.52 -9.05
N PHE A 126 10.29 -15.95 -9.25
CA PHE A 126 10.51 -14.74 -10.05
C PHE A 126 11.18 -15.07 -11.39
N GLN A 127 10.55 -14.64 -12.49
CA GLN A 127 11.16 -14.66 -13.82
C GLN A 127 11.92 -13.36 -14.09
N VAL A 128 12.84 -13.38 -15.05
CA VAL A 128 13.70 -12.22 -15.39
C VAL A 128 13.47 -11.80 -16.84
N ALA A 129 13.36 -10.48 -17.03
CA ALA A 129 13.19 -9.83 -18.31
C ALA A 129 14.39 -8.95 -18.67
N ALA A 130 14.75 -8.90 -19.95
CA ALA A 130 15.51 -7.78 -20.48
C ALA A 130 14.60 -6.55 -20.68
N GLN A 131 15.11 -5.34 -20.47
CA GLN A 131 14.36 -4.10 -20.71
C GLN A 131 14.29 -3.70 -22.19
N ASN A 132 15.09 -4.32 -23.05
CA ASN A 132 15.10 -4.16 -24.50
C ASN A 132 15.89 -5.32 -25.15
N VAL A 133 15.62 -5.56 -26.43
CA VAL A 133 16.46 -6.39 -27.31
C VAL A 133 16.78 -5.57 -28.57
N GLY A 134 17.97 -5.76 -29.13
CA GLY A 134 18.41 -5.10 -30.35
C GLY A 134 17.60 -5.54 -31.58
N LEU A 135 17.59 -4.69 -32.60
CA LEU A 135 16.75 -4.89 -33.79
C LEU A 135 17.07 -6.20 -34.53
N ARG A 136 18.34 -6.60 -34.51
CA ARG A 136 18.86 -7.78 -35.20
C ARG A 136 19.44 -8.77 -34.18
N GLY A 137 19.68 -10.00 -34.63
CA GLY A 137 20.43 -10.99 -33.86
C GLY A 137 21.91 -10.60 -33.71
N THR A 138 22.74 -11.55 -33.30
CA THR A 138 24.19 -11.36 -33.13
C THR A 138 24.85 -10.77 -34.38
N GLY A 139 25.67 -9.73 -34.20
CA GLY A 139 26.39 -9.06 -35.29
C GLY A 139 27.06 -7.77 -34.86
N ALA A 140 27.43 -6.93 -35.83
CA ALA A 140 28.14 -5.66 -35.63
C ALA A 140 27.19 -4.53 -35.16
N PHE A 141 26.66 -4.66 -33.93
CA PHE A 141 25.72 -3.72 -33.31
C PHE A 141 26.19 -3.34 -31.90
N THR A 142 27.29 -2.61 -31.81
CA THR A 142 27.91 -2.22 -30.53
C THR A 142 26.90 -1.57 -29.59
N GLY A 143 26.78 -2.10 -28.36
CA GLY A 143 25.86 -1.60 -27.33
C GLY A 143 24.51 -2.32 -27.27
N GLU A 144 24.15 -3.09 -28.30
CA GLU A 144 22.89 -3.84 -28.33
C GLU A 144 23.01 -5.24 -27.70
N SER A 145 21.89 -5.78 -27.23
CA SER A 145 21.79 -7.16 -26.73
C SER A 145 20.77 -7.93 -27.57
N SER A 146 21.15 -9.09 -28.10
CA SER A 146 20.27 -9.93 -28.92
C SER A 146 19.33 -10.80 -28.07
N ALA A 147 18.21 -11.27 -28.66
CA ALA A 147 17.30 -12.19 -27.97
C ALA A 147 18.02 -13.49 -27.54
N SER A 148 18.96 -13.98 -28.35
CA SER A 148 19.78 -15.14 -28.02
C SER A 148 20.69 -14.91 -26.82
N MET A 149 21.27 -13.72 -26.66
CA MET A 149 22.06 -13.36 -25.47
C MET A 149 21.18 -13.29 -24.21
N VAL A 150 19.97 -12.75 -24.33
CA VAL A 150 19.02 -12.72 -23.21
C VAL A 150 18.68 -14.12 -22.74
N LYS A 151 18.42 -15.03 -23.69
CA LYS A 151 18.14 -16.45 -23.39
C LYS A 151 19.32 -17.14 -22.73
N ASP A 152 20.52 -16.94 -23.26
CA ASP A 152 21.76 -17.53 -22.77
C ASP A 152 22.03 -17.15 -21.31
N ALA A 153 21.80 -15.89 -20.96
CA ALA A 153 21.88 -15.39 -19.59
C ALA A 153 20.67 -15.77 -18.70
N GLY A 154 19.81 -16.70 -19.14
CA GLY A 154 18.67 -17.22 -18.38
C GLY A 154 17.46 -16.30 -18.30
N GLY A 155 17.42 -15.21 -19.07
CA GLY A 155 16.25 -14.35 -19.20
C GLY A 155 15.12 -15.05 -19.94
N GLN A 156 13.89 -14.92 -19.44
CA GLN A 156 12.70 -15.55 -20.05
C GLN A 156 11.83 -14.56 -20.83
N TRP A 157 11.99 -13.27 -20.56
CA TRP A 157 11.15 -12.20 -21.12
C TRP A 157 11.96 -11.04 -21.71
N ALA A 158 11.32 -10.23 -22.54
CA ALA A 158 11.82 -8.93 -22.96
C ALA A 158 10.68 -7.89 -22.98
N ILE A 159 10.92 -6.71 -22.43
CA ILE A 159 10.03 -5.55 -22.57
C ILE A 159 10.37 -4.85 -23.89
N LEU A 160 9.38 -4.66 -24.76
CA LEU A 160 9.57 -4.09 -26.09
C LEU A 160 8.54 -3.01 -26.40
N GLY A 161 8.99 -1.93 -27.04
CA GLY A 161 8.14 -0.80 -27.37
C GLY A 161 7.70 0.02 -26.16
N HIS A 162 8.43 -0.03 -25.04
CA HIS A 162 8.15 0.81 -23.87
C HIS A 162 8.14 2.29 -24.30
N SER A 163 7.20 3.06 -23.75
CA SER A 163 6.99 4.48 -24.09
C SER A 163 8.26 5.34 -24.04
N GLU A 164 9.15 5.10 -23.07
CA GLU A 164 10.46 5.77 -23.00
C GLU A 164 11.38 5.50 -24.19
N ARG A 165 11.23 4.35 -24.88
CA ARG A 165 11.96 4.05 -26.11
C ARG A 165 11.29 4.65 -27.33
N ARG A 166 9.95 4.68 -27.37
CA ARG A 166 9.16 5.24 -28.47
C ARG A 166 9.16 6.76 -28.53
N HIS A 167 9.31 7.44 -27.40
CA HIS A 167 9.09 8.89 -27.29
C HIS A 167 10.27 9.67 -26.69
N SER A 168 11.40 9.00 -26.42
CA SER A 168 12.63 9.71 -26.07
C SER A 168 13.25 10.31 -27.32
N SER A 169 13.66 11.58 -27.23
CA SER A 169 14.36 12.31 -28.30
C SER A 169 15.68 11.66 -28.73
N ALA A 170 16.23 10.74 -27.93
CA ALA A 170 17.47 10.04 -28.22
C ALA A 170 17.29 8.67 -28.89
N ILE A 171 16.06 8.10 -28.94
CA ILE A 171 15.82 6.73 -29.41
C ILE A 171 14.75 6.69 -30.51
N ASP A 172 13.57 7.27 -30.27
CA ASP A 172 12.44 7.35 -31.21
C ASP A 172 12.10 6.01 -31.94
N GLU A 173 11.91 4.93 -31.17
CA GLU A 173 11.65 3.61 -31.73
C GLU A 173 10.29 3.50 -32.46
N SER A 174 10.34 3.12 -33.73
CA SER A 174 9.16 2.98 -34.58
C SER A 174 8.39 1.67 -34.34
N ASP A 175 7.10 1.65 -34.72
CA ASP A 175 6.27 0.43 -34.64
C ASP A 175 6.86 -0.74 -35.42
N LYS A 176 7.51 -0.46 -36.56
CA LYS A 176 8.15 -1.46 -37.41
C LYS A 176 9.35 -2.10 -36.69
N GLU A 177 10.17 -1.29 -36.03
CA GLU A 177 11.31 -1.78 -35.26
C GLU A 177 10.87 -2.63 -34.07
N VAL A 178 9.85 -2.17 -33.34
CA VAL A 178 9.26 -2.96 -32.26
C VAL A 178 8.75 -4.29 -32.79
N ALA A 179 7.98 -4.32 -33.89
CA ALA A 179 7.47 -5.56 -34.47
C ALA A 179 8.58 -6.53 -34.91
N MET A 180 9.68 -6.02 -35.49
CA MET A 180 10.86 -6.85 -35.83
C MET A 180 11.53 -7.45 -34.58
N LYS A 181 11.66 -6.67 -33.50
CA LYS A 181 12.19 -7.16 -32.21
C LYS A 181 11.29 -8.20 -31.57
N VAL A 182 9.95 -8.01 -31.60
CA VAL A 182 9.00 -9.01 -31.10
C VAL A 182 9.17 -10.33 -31.84
N LYS A 183 9.22 -10.27 -33.18
CA LYS A 183 9.46 -11.47 -34.00
C LYS A 183 10.78 -12.16 -33.63
N GLN A 184 11.86 -11.40 -33.47
CA GLN A 184 13.16 -11.93 -33.07
C GLN A 184 13.09 -12.66 -31.71
N CYS A 185 12.39 -12.09 -30.73
CA CYS A 185 12.22 -12.71 -29.42
C CYS A 185 11.47 -14.05 -29.52
N ILE A 186 10.34 -14.06 -30.24
CA ILE A 186 9.53 -15.27 -30.44
C ILE A 186 10.33 -16.36 -31.16
N ASP A 187 11.07 -16.00 -32.22
CA ASP A 187 11.92 -16.95 -32.96
C ASP A 187 13.03 -17.56 -32.07
N ASN A 188 13.40 -16.89 -30.97
CA ASN A 188 14.39 -17.36 -30.01
C ASN A 188 13.79 -17.98 -28.73
N ASN A 189 12.46 -18.07 -28.61
CA ASN A 189 11.74 -18.52 -27.40
C ASN A 189 11.93 -17.56 -26.20
N ILE A 190 11.99 -16.26 -26.46
CA ILE A 190 11.86 -15.21 -25.45
C ILE A 190 10.44 -14.67 -25.52
N LYS A 191 9.74 -14.68 -24.38
CA LYS A 191 8.41 -14.09 -24.26
C LYS A 191 8.51 -12.56 -24.24
N VAL A 192 7.44 -11.88 -24.62
CA VAL A 192 7.45 -10.43 -24.84
C VAL A 192 6.39 -9.74 -24.00
N VAL A 193 6.82 -8.68 -23.30
CA VAL A 193 5.93 -7.65 -22.77
C VAL A 193 5.87 -6.54 -23.82
N LEU A 194 4.81 -6.51 -24.62
CA LEU A 194 4.60 -5.57 -25.70
C LEU A 194 3.91 -4.31 -25.17
N CYS A 195 4.66 -3.21 -25.09
CA CYS A 195 4.11 -1.94 -24.64
C CYS A 195 3.46 -1.16 -25.80
N VAL A 196 2.26 -0.66 -25.55
CA VAL A 196 1.44 0.17 -26.44
C VAL A 196 0.79 1.30 -25.67
N GLY A 197 0.56 2.45 -26.30
CA GLY A 197 0.08 3.62 -25.58
C GLY A 197 0.05 4.88 -26.43
N GLU A 198 -0.79 5.82 -26.01
CA GLU A 198 -0.95 7.14 -26.63
C GLU A 198 -0.31 8.27 -25.79
N THR A 199 0.15 9.32 -26.46
CA THR A 199 0.61 10.56 -25.82
C THR A 199 -0.56 11.42 -25.35
N LEU A 200 -0.29 12.42 -24.50
CA LEU A 200 -1.32 13.35 -24.03
C LEU A 200 -2.02 14.07 -25.18
N ASP A 201 -1.27 14.50 -26.19
CA ASP A 201 -1.81 15.25 -27.32
C ASP A 201 -2.67 14.35 -28.22
N GLN A 202 -2.21 13.12 -28.45
CA GLN A 202 -3.01 12.11 -29.15
C GLN A 202 -4.33 11.81 -28.41
N ARG A 203 -4.31 11.74 -27.07
CA ARG A 203 -5.53 11.56 -26.28
C ARG A 203 -6.48 12.75 -26.40
N LYS A 204 -5.96 13.97 -26.29
CA LYS A 204 -6.76 15.20 -26.45
C LYS A 204 -7.41 15.31 -27.84
N GLU A 205 -6.75 14.77 -28.85
CA GLU A 205 -7.26 14.69 -30.23
C GLU A 205 -8.22 13.51 -30.46
N GLY A 206 -8.54 12.71 -29.43
CA GLY A 206 -9.42 11.54 -29.57
C GLY A 206 -8.79 10.38 -30.34
N LYS A 207 -7.46 10.30 -30.42
CA LYS A 207 -6.72 9.30 -31.20
C LYS A 207 -6.24 8.08 -30.40
N THR A 208 -6.64 7.93 -29.13
CA THR A 208 -6.21 6.84 -28.26
C THR A 208 -6.34 5.47 -28.93
N PHE A 209 -7.54 5.12 -29.39
CA PHE A 209 -7.79 3.81 -29.98
C PHE A 209 -7.07 3.61 -31.31
N SER A 210 -6.96 4.64 -32.15
CA SER A 210 -6.27 4.51 -33.45
C SER A 210 -4.76 4.35 -33.28
N VAL A 211 -4.15 5.01 -32.30
CA VAL A 211 -2.73 4.86 -31.97
C VAL A 211 -2.45 3.46 -31.43
N VAL A 212 -3.20 3.01 -30.43
CA VAL A 212 -3.03 1.68 -29.82
C VAL A 212 -3.23 0.57 -30.87
N THR A 213 -4.28 0.70 -31.69
CA THR A 213 -4.57 -0.27 -32.76
C THR A 213 -3.46 -0.34 -33.80
N ARG A 214 -2.91 0.82 -34.22
CA ARG A 214 -1.79 0.88 -35.17
C ARG A 214 -0.55 0.17 -34.63
N GLN A 215 -0.20 0.41 -33.37
CA GLN A 215 0.95 -0.22 -32.71
C GLN A 215 0.80 -1.75 -32.62
N LEU A 216 -0.40 -2.22 -32.26
CA LEU A 216 -0.71 -3.66 -32.19
C LEU A 216 -0.70 -4.31 -33.58
N LEU A 217 -1.28 -3.65 -34.57
CA LEU A 217 -1.34 -4.14 -35.95
C LEU A 217 0.06 -4.37 -36.54
N ALA A 218 1.01 -3.46 -36.28
CA ALA A 218 2.38 -3.62 -36.75
C ALA A 218 3.01 -4.94 -36.30
N VAL A 219 2.74 -5.37 -35.06
CA VAL A 219 3.21 -6.66 -34.52
C VAL A 219 2.42 -7.83 -35.13
N ALA A 220 1.09 -7.71 -35.25
CA ALA A 220 0.25 -8.77 -35.83
C ALA A 220 0.60 -9.09 -37.28
N MET A 221 1.13 -8.12 -38.03
CA MET A 221 1.64 -8.34 -39.39
C MET A 221 2.94 -9.15 -39.44
N GLN A 222 3.70 -9.20 -38.35
CA GLN A 222 4.98 -9.94 -38.27
C GLN A 222 4.87 -11.26 -37.50
N VAL A 223 3.87 -11.39 -36.62
CA VAL A 223 3.74 -12.50 -35.68
C VAL A 223 2.38 -13.18 -35.87
N SER A 224 2.43 -14.46 -36.24
CA SER A 224 1.23 -15.30 -36.39
C SER A 224 0.40 -15.36 -35.09
N PRO A 225 -0.94 -15.29 -35.17
CA PRO A 225 -1.84 -15.34 -34.00
C PRO A 225 -1.56 -16.51 -33.04
N LYS A 226 -1.09 -17.66 -33.56
CA LYS A 226 -0.81 -18.86 -32.74
C LYS A 226 0.24 -18.64 -31.64
N TYR A 227 1.11 -17.64 -31.76
CA TYR A 227 2.16 -17.37 -30.76
C TYR A 227 1.72 -16.40 -29.65
N TRP A 228 0.65 -15.65 -29.85
CA TRP A 228 0.29 -14.52 -28.98
C TRP A 228 -0.06 -14.97 -27.56
N ALA A 229 -0.94 -15.97 -27.42
CA ALA A 229 -1.45 -16.42 -26.11
C ALA A 229 -0.33 -16.86 -25.15
N ASP A 230 0.66 -17.59 -25.65
CA ASP A 230 1.70 -18.21 -24.82
C ASP A 230 2.93 -17.30 -24.64
N ASN A 231 3.17 -16.38 -25.58
CA ASN A 231 4.43 -15.64 -25.66
C ASN A 231 4.29 -14.12 -25.51
N ILE A 232 3.08 -13.55 -25.53
CA ILE A 232 2.90 -12.09 -25.49
C ILE A 232 2.00 -11.69 -24.32
N VAL A 233 2.47 -10.71 -23.55
CA VAL A 233 1.69 -9.89 -22.63
C VAL A 233 1.64 -8.49 -23.21
N ILE A 234 0.45 -7.88 -23.29
CA ILE A 234 0.29 -6.51 -23.77
C ILE A 234 0.28 -5.58 -22.57
N ALA A 235 1.20 -4.63 -22.49
CA ALA A 235 1.21 -3.59 -21.47
C ALA A 235 0.64 -2.30 -22.06
N TYR A 236 -0.55 -1.89 -21.60
CA TYR A 236 -1.12 -0.59 -21.97
C TYR A 236 -0.54 0.53 -21.11
N GLU A 237 0.11 1.49 -21.77
CA GLU A 237 0.83 2.60 -21.16
C GLU A 237 0.16 3.93 -21.53
N PRO A 238 -0.72 4.49 -20.69
CA PRO A 238 -1.17 5.87 -20.86
C PRO A 238 0.04 6.80 -20.62
N VAL A 239 0.77 7.16 -21.69
CA VAL A 239 2.08 7.86 -21.60
C VAL A 239 1.97 9.16 -20.79
N TRP A 240 0.82 9.81 -20.89
CA TRP A 240 0.48 11.03 -20.15
C TRP A 240 0.34 10.86 -18.63
N ALA A 241 0.24 9.63 -18.13
CA ALA A 241 0.15 9.24 -16.72
C ALA A 241 1.42 8.55 -16.19
N ILE A 242 2.50 8.48 -16.99
CA ILE A 242 3.78 7.87 -16.58
C ILE A 242 4.72 8.95 -16.06
N GLY A 243 5.06 8.92 -14.77
CA GLY A 243 6.02 9.85 -14.16
C GLY A 243 5.56 11.31 -14.06
N THR A 244 4.31 11.62 -14.44
CA THR A 244 3.76 12.98 -14.45
C THR A 244 2.96 13.36 -13.19
N GLY A 245 2.78 12.42 -12.25
CA GLY A 245 1.91 12.58 -11.08
C GLY A 245 0.41 12.57 -11.40
N LYS A 246 0.03 12.54 -12.68
CA LYS A 246 -1.35 12.27 -13.12
C LYS A 246 -1.60 10.77 -13.12
N VAL A 247 -2.78 10.35 -12.68
CA VAL A 247 -3.16 8.95 -12.58
C VAL A 247 -4.40 8.75 -13.44
N ALA A 248 -4.37 7.80 -14.39
CA ALA A 248 -5.56 7.39 -15.11
C ALA A 248 -6.52 6.69 -14.13
N SER A 249 -7.82 6.99 -14.22
CA SER A 249 -8.80 6.29 -13.40
C SER A 249 -8.91 4.83 -13.81
N ALA A 250 -9.48 3.98 -12.94
CA ALA A 250 -9.66 2.57 -13.24
C ALA A 250 -10.56 2.37 -14.47
N GLU A 251 -11.58 3.22 -14.61
CA GLU A 251 -12.51 3.21 -15.74
C GLU A 251 -11.80 3.60 -17.06
N GLN A 252 -10.89 4.58 -17.02
CA GLN A 252 -10.10 4.97 -18.20
C GLN A 252 -9.13 3.86 -18.62
N ALA A 253 -8.58 3.10 -17.67
CA ALA A 253 -7.74 1.95 -17.98
C ALA A 253 -8.60 0.81 -18.57
N GLN A 254 -9.73 0.50 -17.94
CA GLN A 254 -10.67 -0.52 -18.38
C GLN A 254 -11.17 -0.27 -19.80
N GLU A 255 -11.53 0.97 -20.16
CA GLU A 255 -11.97 1.36 -21.50
C GLU A 255 -10.95 0.95 -22.59
N VAL A 256 -9.67 1.22 -22.37
CA VAL A 256 -8.64 0.90 -23.36
C VAL A 256 -8.30 -0.60 -23.37
N HIS A 257 -8.34 -1.26 -22.21
CA HIS A 257 -8.16 -2.71 -22.12
C HIS A 257 -9.26 -3.47 -22.86
N GLU A 258 -10.52 -3.06 -22.69
CA GLU A 258 -11.67 -3.58 -23.42
C GLU A 258 -11.48 -3.40 -24.94
N HIS A 259 -11.05 -2.21 -25.37
CA HIS A 259 -10.74 -1.93 -26.78
C HIS A 259 -9.66 -2.88 -27.32
N ILE A 260 -8.57 -3.10 -26.58
CA ILE A 260 -7.49 -4.03 -26.96
C ILE A 260 -8.03 -5.46 -27.11
N ARG A 261 -8.88 -5.93 -26.18
CA ARG A 261 -9.49 -7.27 -26.29
C ARG A 261 -10.43 -7.40 -27.47
N ASN A 262 -11.25 -6.40 -27.72
CA ASN A 262 -12.15 -6.36 -28.87
C ASN A 262 -11.36 -6.39 -30.18
N TRP A 263 -10.28 -5.61 -30.26
CA TRP A 263 -9.36 -5.66 -31.40
C TRP A 263 -8.75 -7.06 -31.59
N MET A 264 -8.23 -7.69 -30.52
CA MET A 264 -7.65 -9.04 -30.61
C MET A 264 -8.69 -10.07 -31.06
N THR A 265 -9.93 -9.96 -30.59
CA THR A 265 -11.02 -10.86 -30.97
C THR A 265 -11.28 -10.81 -32.48
N ASN A 266 -11.30 -9.59 -33.03
CA ASN A 266 -11.55 -9.35 -34.46
C ASN A 266 -10.35 -9.69 -35.35
N ALA A 267 -9.13 -9.34 -34.91
CA ALA A 267 -7.93 -9.44 -35.74
C ALA A 267 -7.17 -10.77 -35.59
N LEU A 268 -7.18 -11.37 -34.40
CA LEU A 268 -6.40 -12.56 -34.04
C LEU A 268 -7.26 -13.77 -33.66
N GLY A 269 -8.58 -13.57 -33.57
CA GLY A 269 -9.58 -14.59 -33.26
C GLY A 269 -9.94 -14.67 -31.77
N PRO A 270 -11.15 -15.17 -31.43
CA PRO A 270 -11.67 -15.18 -30.06
C PRO A 270 -10.84 -15.98 -29.06
N ARG A 271 -10.18 -17.05 -29.51
CA ARG A 271 -9.30 -17.83 -28.63
C ARG A 271 -8.14 -16.96 -28.15
N THR A 272 -7.47 -16.24 -29.06
CA THR A 272 -6.31 -15.42 -28.72
C THR A 272 -6.67 -14.34 -27.69
N SER A 273 -7.79 -13.65 -27.87
CA SER A 273 -8.21 -12.57 -26.96
C SER A 273 -8.55 -13.03 -25.53
N GLN A 274 -8.94 -14.29 -25.38
CA GLN A 274 -9.28 -14.88 -24.07
C GLN A 274 -8.05 -15.26 -23.25
N TYR A 275 -6.92 -15.57 -23.89
CA TYR A 275 -5.69 -16.04 -23.22
C TYR A 275 -4.58 -14.99 -23.12
N VAL A 276 -4.49 -14.06 -24.08
CA VAL A 276 -3.51 -12.97 -23.99
C VAL A 276 -3.83 -12.10 -22.78
N ARG A 277 -2.80 -11.84 -21.96
CA ARG A 277 -2.92 -10.96 -20.80
C ARG A 277 -2.71 -9.52 -21.22
N VAL A 278 -3.62 -8.65 -20.80
CA VAL A 278 -3.54 -7.20 -21.00
C VAL A 278 -3.34 -6.56 -19.63
N VAL A 279 -2.16 -5.99 -19.42
CA VAL A 279 -1.72 -5.44 -18.13
C VAL A 279 -1.61 -3.93 -18.20
N TYR A 280 -1.84 -3.28 -17.08
CA TYR A 280 -1.77 -1.81 -17.00
C TYR A 280 -0.34 -1.36 -16.66
N GLY A 281 0.24 -0.53 -17.52
CA GLY A 281 1.62 -0.01 -17.42
C GLY A 281 1.72 1.47 -17.03
N GLY A 282 0.64 2.09 -16.56
CA GLY A 282 0.67 3.45 -16.03
C GLY A 282 1.23 3.55 -14.60
N SER A 283 0.98 4.66 -13.92
CA SER A 283 1.40 4.85 -12.51
C SER A 283 0.65 3.89 -11.56
N VAL A 284 1.31 2.77 -11.22
CA VAL A 284 0.81 1.78 -10.26
C VAL A 284 1.50 1.96 -8.90
N ASN A 285 0.69 2.13 -7.87
CA ASN A 285 1.08 2.02 -6.47
C ASN A 285 0.11 1.05 -5.78
N ILE A 286 0.31 0.77 -4.50
CA ILE A 286 -0.52 -0.20 -3.75
C ILE A 286 -2.02 0.15 -3.79
N ASN A 287 -2.35 1.44 -3.64
CA ASN A 287 -3.75 1.87 -3.60
C ASN A 287 -4.42 1.72 -4.97
N THR A 288 -3.72 2.11 -6.04
CA THR A 288 -4.25 2.02 -7.40
C THR A 288 -4.26 0.58 -7.91
N ALA A 289 -3.27 -0.24 -7.53
CA ALA A 289 -3.22 -1.66 -7.88
C ALA A 289 -4.50 -2.39 -7.45
N ARG A 290 -4.99 -2.14 -6.24
CA ARG A 290 -6.20 -2.80 -5.72
C ARG A 290 -7.48 -2.39 -6.46
N SER A 291 -7.60 -1.13 -6.90
CA SER A 291 -8.78 -0.71 -7.67
C SER A 291 -8.70 -1.25 -9.09
N LEU A 292 -7.52 -1.14 -9.73
CA LEU A 292 -7.30 -1.61 -11.09
C LEU A 292 -7.42 -3.13 -11.21
N SER A 293 -7.00 -3.90 -10.20
CA SER A 293 -7.08 -5.37 -10.21
C SER A 293 -8.52 -5.91 -10.16
N LYS A 294 -9.53 -5.05 -9.96
CA LYS A 294 -10.95 -5.42 -9.96
C LYS A 294 -11.62 -5.22 -11.31
N GLU A 295 -10.98 -4.49 -12.21
CA GLU A 295 -11.50 -4.24 -13.54
C GLU A 295 -11.45 -5.53 -14.37
N GLN A 296 -12.50 -5.75 -15.16
CA GLN A 296 -12.74 -7.03 -15.85
C GLN A 296 -11.60 -7.41 -16.81
N ASP A 297 -11.04 -6.41 -17.51
CA ASP A 297 -10.08 -6.64 -18.57
C ASP A 297 -8.63 -6.28 -18.18
N ILE A 298 -8.37 -6.00 -16.89
CA ILE A 298 -7.02 -5.77 -16.37
C ILE A 298 -6.46 -7.05 -15.75
N ASP A 299 -5.50 -7.67 -16.45
CA ASP A 299 -4.89 -8.94 -16.05
C ASP A 299 -3.62 -8.78 -15.18
N GLY A 300 -3.33 -7.54 -14.75
CA GLY A 300 -2.20 -7.23 -13.87
C GLY A 300 -1.46 -5.95 -14.27
N PHE A 301 -0.17 -5.87 -13.96
CA PHE A 301 0.57 -4.60 -13.96
C PHE A 301 1.98 -4.69 -14.56
N LEU A 302 2.41 -3.61 -15.21
CA LEU A 302 3.82 -3.31 -15.47
C LEU A 302 4.24 -2.12 -14.61
N VAL A 303 4.90 -2.41 -13.48
CA VAL A 303 5.19 -1.47 -12.40
C VAL A 303 6.55 -0.80 -12.61
N GLY A 304 6.58 0.53 -12.63
CA GLY A 304 7.80 1.33 -12.70
C GLY A 304 8.45 1.54 -11.32
N GLY A 305 8.51 2.78 -10.84
CA GLY A 305 9.25 3.16 -9.63
C GLY A 305 8.87 2.40 -8.35
N ALA A 306 7.61 1.98 -8.19
CA ALA A 306 7.18 1.19 -7.05
C ALA A 306 7.78 -0.24 -7.02
N SER A 307 8.35 -0.71 -8.13
CA SER A 307 9.08 -2.00 -8.18
C SER A 307 10.49 -1.95 -7.60
N LEU A 308 11.00 -0.75 -7.30
CA LEU A 308 12.34 -0.54 -6.72
C LEU A 308 12.35 -0.67 -5.18
N ASP A 309 11.19 -0.83 -4.56
CA ASP A 309 11.03 -1.11 -3.14
C ASP A 309 10.41 -2.50 -2.96
N ALA A 310 11.15 -3.44 -2.36
CA ALA A 310 10.76 -4.83 -2.29
C ALA A 310 9.40 -5.03 -1.61
N GLN A 311 9.17 -4.35 -0.48
CA GLN A 311 7.93 -4.47 0.30
C GLN A 311 6.73 -3.92 -0.48
N THR A 312 6.90 -2.78 -1.14
CA THR A 312 5.87 -2.19 -2.00
C THR A 312 5.54 -3.11 -3.18
N PHE A 313 6.56 -3.66 -3.84
CA PHE A 313 6.37 -4.53 -4.99
C PHE A 313 5.67 -5.85 -4.62
N LEU A 314 6.09 -6.51 -3.53
CA LEU A 314 5.44 -7.72 -3.01
C LEU A 314 3.97 -7.50 -2.68
N ARG A 315 3.59 -6.30 -2.25
CA ARG A 315 2.18 -5.97 -1.98
C ARG A 315 1.38 -5.69 -3.24
N ILE A 316 1.99 -5.07 -4.25
CA ILE A 316 1.36 -4.92 -5.56
C ILE A 316 1.15 -6.29 -6.21
N ILE A 317 2.12 -7.21 -6.10
CA ILE A 317 1.99 -8.60 -6.54
C ILE A 317 0.75 -9.25 -5.90
N ASN A 318 0.55 -9.06 -4.59
CA ASN A 318 -0.57 -9.64 -3.85
C ASN A 318 -1.88 -8.83 -3.92
N SER A 319 -1.96 -7.76 -4.72
CA SER A 319 -3.13 -6.87 -4.74
C SER A 319 -4.46 -7.54 -5.14
N LYS A 320 -4.40 -8.62 -5.95
CA LYS A 320 -5.57 -9.45 -6.30
C LYS A 320 -6.05 -10.31 -5.13
N ASN A 321 -5.15 -10.64 -4.19
CA ASN A 321 -5.38 -11.56 -3.08
C ASN A 321 -5.47 -10.87 -1.71
N GLU A 322 -5.29 -9.55 -1.63
CA GLU A 322 -5.41 -8.84 -0.35
C GLU A 322 -6.85 -8.93 0.18
N PRO A 323 -7.07 -9.56 1.36
CA PRO A 323 -8.40 -9.66 1.93
C PRO A 323 -8.97 -8.26 2.17
N LYS A 324 -10.27 -8.10 1.92
CA LYS A 324 -10.97 -6.86 2.22
C LYS A 324 -10.67 -6.45 3.66
N VAL A 325 -10.17 -5.23 3.84
CA VAL A 325 -9.96 -4.62 5.15
C VAL A 325 -11.35 -4.30 5.73
N GLU A 326 -12.00 -5.31 6.31
CA GLU A 326 -13.33 -5.19 6.89
C GLU A 326 -13.26 -4.81 8.37
N LEU A 327 -14.14 -3.90 8.77
CA LEU A 327 -14.35 -3.52 10.15
C LEU A 327 -14.69 -4.77 11.00
N ASP A 328 -13.92 -4.99 12.06
CA ASP A 328 -14.26 -5.97 13.08
C ASP A 328 -15.35 -5.40 13.98
N LYS A 329 -16.61 -5.55 13.53
CA LYS A 329 -17.81 -5.13 14.29
C LYS A 329 -17.87 -5.79 15.67
N LYS A 330 -17.34 -7.01 15.82
CA LYS A 330 -17.30 -7.73 17.10
C LYS A 330 -16.29 -7.09 18.06
N ALA A 331 -15.13 -6.64 17.58
CA ALA A 331 -14.18 -5.88 18.39
C ALA A 331 -14.78 -4.55 18.87
N VAL A 332 -15.39 -3.78 17.97
CA VAL A 332 -16.06 -2.52 18.36
C VAL A 332 -17.12 -2.76 19.44
N ALA A 333 -18.00 -3.74 19.23
CA ALA A 333 -19.03 -4.10 20.22
C ALA A 333 -18.41 -4.49 21.56
N ARG A 334 -17.32 -5.26 21.57
CA ARG A 334 -16.60 -5.64 22.79
C ARG A 334 -16.04 -4.43 23.54
N TYR A 335 -15.44 -3.47 22.84
CA TYR A 335 -14.89 -2.26 23.48
C TYR A 335 -15.99 -1.43 24.15
N VAL A 336 -17.12 -1.25 23.46
CA VAL A 336 -18.28 -0.51 24.01
C VAL A 336 -18.87 -1.25 25.21
N LEU A 337 -19.11 -2.55 25.08
CA LEU A 337 -19.66 -3.38 26.15
C LEU A 337 -18.74 -3.42 27.38
N ALA A 338 -17.43 -3.61 27.18
CA ALA A 338 -16.46 -3.63 28.27
C ALA A 338 -16.43 -2.29 29.03
N THR A 339 -16.43 -1.18 28.30
CA THR A 339 -16.44 0.18 28.88
C THR A 339 -17.73 0.42 29.67
N GLY A 340 -18.89 0.14 29.07
CA GLY A 340 -20.19 0.34 29.70
C GLY A 340 -20.40 -0.57 30.91
N ALA A 341 -20.00 -1.84 30.83
CA ALA A 341 -20.11 -2.78 31.94
C ALA A 341 -19.19 -2.40 33.10
N GLN A 342 -17.93 -2.01 32.84
CA GLN A 342 -17.02 -1.54 33.90
C GLN A 342 -17.58 -0.30 34.59
N PHE A 343 -18.05 0.69 33.82
CA PHE A 343 -18.71 1.88 34.35
C PHE A 343 -19.91 1.51 35.22
N GLY A 344 -20.79 0.63 34.72
CA GLY A 344 -21.96 0.14 35.45
C GLY A 344 -21.59 -0.53 36.77
N ILE A 345 -20.63 -1.48 36.76
CA ILE A 345 -20.19 -2.20 37.97
C ILE A 345 -19.68 -1.21 39.03
N ILE A 346 -18.79 -0.29 38.67
CA ILE A 346 -18.23 0.67 39.62
C ILE A 346 -19.33 1.59 40.16
N THR A 347 -20.23 2.07 39.28
CA THR A 347 -21.37 2.92 39.66
C THR A 347 -22.31 2.19 40.62
N THR A 348 -22.64 0.92 40.39
CA THR A 348 -23.48 0.12 41.27
C THR A 348 -22.83 -0.10 42.64
N VAL A 349 -21.52 -0.33 42.70
CA VAL A 349 -20.79 -0.45 43.98
C VAL A 349 -20.88 0.86 44.77
N LEU A 350 -20.61 2.00 44.12
CA LEU A 350 -20.69 3.31 44.77
C LEU A 350 -22.14 3.68 45.18
N TYR A 351 -23.13 3.29 44.37
CA TYR A 351 -24.55 3.42 44.71
C TYR A 351 -24.90 2.66 45.99
N ALA A 352 -24.47 1.39 46.08
CA ALA A 352 -24.74 0.55 47.23
C ALA A 352 -24.09 1.13 48.51
N ILE A 353 -22.86 1.62 48.40
CA ILE A 353 -22.17 2.31 49.51
C ILE A 353 -22.95 3.54 49.93
N GLN A 354 -23.31 4.43 48.98
CA GLN A 354 -24.11 5.62 49.28
C GLN A 354 -25.43 5.25 49.99
N LYS A 355 -26.15 4.25 49.47
CA LYS A 355 -27.43 3.81 50.04
C LYS A 355 -27.28 3.22 51.44
N ALA A 356 -26.19 2.51 51.72
CA ALA A 356 -25.94 1.99 53.07
C ALA A 356 -25.78 3.13 54.09
N PHE A 357 -25.03 4.19 53.75
CA PHE A 357 -24.86 5.34 54.64
C PHE A 357 -26.15 6.18 54.76
N ASP A 358 -26.86 6.39 53.65
CA ASP A 358 -28.17 7.05 53.64
C ASP A 358 -29.17 6.31 54.56
N PHE A 359 -29.16 4.98 54.57
CA PHE A 359 -30.04 4.16 55.43
C PHE A 359 -29.83 4.41 56.92
N TYR A 360 -28.58 4.62 57.34
CA TYR A 360 -28.24 4.98 58.72
C TYR A 360 -28.30 6.49 59.00
N ASN A 361 -28.73 7.29 58.03
CA ASN A 361 -28.73 8.75 58.09
C ASN A 361 -27.35 9.34 58.47
N GLN A 362 -26.29 8.71 57.97
CA GLN A 362 -24.89 9.12 58.19
C GLN A 362 -24.30 9.63 56.87
N PRO A 363 -23.44 10.67 56.90
CA PRO A 363 -22.66 11.04 55.72
C PRO A 363 -21.60 9.96 55.42
N VAL A 364 -21.23 9.82 54.15
CA VAL A 364 -20.13 8.92 53.77
C VAL A 364 -18.81 9.50 54.31
N PRO A 365 -18.02 8.74 55.12
CA PRO A 365 -16.81 9.26 55.73
C PRO A 365 -15.75 9.64 54.69
N ILE A 366 -15.11 10.80 54.86
CA ILE A 366 -14.11 11.30 53.91
C ILE A 366 -12.93 10.34 53.70
N LEU A 367 -12.50 9.65 54.77
CA LEU A 367 -11.43 8.64 54.71
C LEU A 367 -11.82 7.44 53.85
N LEU A 368 -13.11 7.06 53.85
CA LEU A 368 -13.61 6.01 52.96
C LEU A 368 -13.58 6.49 51.51
N VAL A 369 -13.99 7.74 51.24
CA VAL A 369 -13.95 8.33 49.88
C VAL A 369 -12.51 8.41 49.36
N LEU A 370 -11.57 8.85 50.21
CA LEU A 370 -10.14 8.86 49.92
C LEU A 370 -9.63 7.46 49.54
N GLY A 371 -10.01 6.43 50.32
CA GLY A 371 -9.65 5.04 50.03
C GLY A 371 -10.25 4.53 48.72
N LEU A 372 -11.54 4.80 48.47
CA LEU A 372 -12.24 4.38 47.25
C LEU A 372 -11.64 5.00 46.00
N PHE A 373 -11.49 6.33 45.96
CA PHE A 373 -10.92 7.02 44.80
C PHE A 373 -9.40 6.84 44.69
N GLY A 374 -8.70 6.60 45.80
CA GLY A 374 -7.31 6.11 45.81
C GLY A 374 -7.17 4.77 45.09
N PHE A 375 -8.02 3.81 45.46
CA PHE A 375 -8.07 2.50 44.81
C PHE A 375 -8.43 2.62 43.33
N LEU A 376 -9.50 3.34 42.99
CA LEU A 376 -9.95 3.51 41.60
C LEU A 376 -8.88 4.18 40.74
N SER A 377 -8.16 5.18 41.27
CA SER A 377 -7.03 5.80 40.58
C SER A 377 -5.94 4.80 40.17
N VAL A 378 -5.61 3.83 41.02
CA VAL A 378 -4.47 2.92 40.74
C VAL A 378 -4.94 1.61 40.08
N ARG A 379 -6.15 1.16 40.41
CA ARG A 379 -6.64 -0.21 40.20
C ARG A 379 -8.07 -0.29 39.65
N SER A 380 -8.63 0.76 39.03
CA SER A 380 -9.94 0.69 38.33
C SER A 380 -10.08 -0.54 37.43
N ARG A 381 -8.97 -0.93 36.80
CA ARG A 381 -8.79 -2.06 35.90
C ARG A 381 -9.29 -3.41 36.44
N VAL A 382 -9.41 -3.55 37.76
CA VAL A 382 -9.97 -4.74 38.44
C VAL A 382 -11.42 -4.99 38.04
N PHE A 383 -12.17 -3.93 37.72
CA PHE A 383 -13.56 -4.03 37.28
C PHE A 383 -13.73 -4.21 35.76
N SER A 384 -12.62 -4.20 35.00
CA SER A 384 -12.69 -4.30 33.54
C SER A 384 -13.01 -5.73 33.09
N LEU A 385 -13.87 -5.85 32.07
CA LEU A 385 -14.18 -7.13 31.44
C LEU A 385 -13.11 -7.60 30.46
N MET A 386 -12.23 -6.72 29.98
CA MET A 386 -11.12 -7.09 29.09
C MET A 386 -9.80 -7.27 29.85
N ASP A 387 -8.91 -8.12 29.33
CA ASP A 387 -7.57 -8.22 29.91
C ASP A 387 -6.77 -6.95 29.60
N ASN A 388 -6.34 -6.27 30.66
CA ASN A 388 -5.54 -5.04 30.62
C ASN A 388 -4.17 -5.25 31.28
N SER A 389 -3.76 -6.51 31.43
CA SER A 389 -2.48 -6.88 32.01
C SER A 389 -1.36 -6.43 31.07
N ARG A 390 -0.34 -5.78 31.65
CA ARG A 390 0.88 -5.49 30.89
C ARG A 390 1.58 -6.82 30.60
N PRO A 391 1.96 -7.11 29.34
CA PRO A 391 2.69 -8.33 29.03
C PRO A 391 4.00 -8.37 29.81
N LYS A 392 4.40 -9.56 30.27
CA LYS A 392 5.71 -9.75 30.91
C LYS A 392 6.82 -9.48 29.90
N PRO A 393 7.99 -8.95 30.31
CA PRO A 393 9.12 -8.70 29.40
C PRO A 393 9.53 -9.91 28.56
N SER A 394 9.43 -11.12 29.13
CA SER A 394 9.74 -12.39 28.44
C SER A 394 8.77 -12.77 27.32
N ASN A 395 7.59 -12.13 27.26
CA ASN A 395 6.50 -12.46 26.32
C ASN A 395 6.18 -11.28 25.39
N VAL A 396 7.11 -10.34 25.25
CA VAL A 396 6.98 -9.24 24.29
C VAL A 396 7.33 -9.80 22.92
N ASP A 397 6.39 -9.66 21.98
CA ASP A 397 6.62 -10.00 20.58
C ASP A 397 7.78 -9.15 20.04
N PRO A 398 8.80 -9.76 19.39
CA PRO A 398 9.92 -9.04 18.80
C PRO A 398 9.48 -7.84 17.93
N ALA A 399 8.36 -7.96 17.21
CA ALA A 399 7.82 -6.90 16.37
C ALA A 399 7.33 -5.67 17.16
N PHE A 400 6.92 -5.85 18.42
CA PHE A 400 6.52 -4.73 19.29
C PHE A 400 7.73 -3.93 19.78
N SER A 401 8.84 -4.61 20.08
CA SER A 401 10.11 -3.97 20.48
C SER A 401 10.86 -3.29 19.34
N GLN A 402 10.55 -3.64 18.08
CA GLN A 402 11.16 -3.06 16.89
C GLN A 402 10.49 -1.77 16.40
N ARG A 403 9.42 -1.31 17.07
CA ARG A 403 8.74 -0.06 16.69
C ARG A 403 9.68 1.13 16.78
N LEU A 404 9.68 1.93 15.71
CA LEU A 404 10.37 3.21 15.68
C LEU A 404 9.71 4.18 16.65
N MET A 405 10.52 4.77 17.55
CA MET A 405 10.07 5.73 18.54
C MET A 405 10.47 7.16 18.13
N PRO A 406 9.62 8.18 18.37
CA PRO A 406 10.00 9.58 18.19
C PRO A 406 11.22 9.97 19.03
N LYS A 407 12.06 10.88 18.55
CA LYS A 407 13.27 11.34 19.26
C LYS A 407 12.98 11.94 20.65
N TRP A 408 11.80 12.51 20.85
CA TRP A 408 11.40 13.16 22.09
C TRP A 408 10.74 12.20 23.10
N THR A 409 10.65 10.90 22.80
CA THR A 409 10.01 9.90 23.67
C THR A 409 10.53 10.02 25.11
N PRO A 410 9.65 10.21 26.11
CA PRO A 410 10.06 10.31 27.50
C PRO A 410 10.84 9.06 27.96
N PRO A 411 11.87 9.21 28.81
CA PRO A 411 12.63 8.07 29.31
C PRO A 411 11.73 7.13 30.13
N PRO A 412 11.92 5.80 30.06
CA PRO A 412 11.07 4.82 30.76
C PRO A 412 10.90 5.07 32.27
N VAL A 413 11.93 5.64 32.92
CA VAL A 413 11.95 5.95 34.36
C VAL A 413 10.97 7.07 34.73
N ALA A 414 10.60 7.94 33.79
CA ALA A 414 9.64 9.02 34.05
C ALA A 414 8.22 8.47 34.28
N PHE A 415 7.85 7.35 33.62
CA PHE A 415 6.47 6.86 33.62
C PHE A 415 5.97 6.48 35.04
N PRO A 416 6.67 5.66 35.86
CA PRO A 416 6.19 5.32 37.20
C PRO A 416 6.01 6.54 38.12
N VAL A 417 6.91 7.53 38.04
CA VAL A 417 6.85 8.75 38.84
C VAL A 417 5.60 9.56 38.48
N ILE A 418 5.39 9.78 37.19
CA ILE A 418 4.28 10.59 36.68
C ILE A 418 2.93 9.90 36.96
N TRP A 419 2.84 8.58 36.75
CA TRP A 419 1.63 7.82 37.07
C TRP A 419 1.28 7.86 38.56
N SER A 420 2.28 7.82 39.44
CA SER A 420 2.07 7.91 40.88
C SER A 420 1.55 9.30 41.28
N LEU A 421 2.16 10.36 40.74
CA LEU A 421 1.72 11.73 40.96
C LEU A 421 0.28 11.96 40.46
N ILE A 422 -0.03 11.54 39.23
CA ILE A 422 -1.37 11.65 38.64
C ILE A 422 -2.39 10.89 39.47
N ALA A 423 -2.05 9.69 39.97
CA ALA A 423 -2.96 8.92 40.81
C ALA A 423 -3.34 9.68 42.07
N VAL A 424 -2.37 10.27 42.78
CA VAL A 424 -2.60 11.08 43.98
C VAL A 424 -3.45 12.30 43.65
N LEU A 425 -3.07 13.08 42.65
CA LEU A 425 -3.78 14.30 42.26
C LEU A 425 -5.21 14.03 41.83
N ARG A 426 -5.44 12.98 41.03
CA ARG A 426 -6.80 12.56 40.62
C ARG A 426 -7.64 12.11 41.81
N THR A 427 -7.04 11.43 42.78
CA THR A 427 -7.72 11.06 44.03
C THR A 427 -8.12 12.29 44.83
N MET A 428 -7.20 13.23 45.04
CA MET A 428 -7.50 14.49 45.73
C MET A 428 -8.58 15.30 45.00
N ALA A 429 -8.47 15.43 43.69
CA ALA A 429 -9.47 16.10 42.86
C ALA A 429 -10.87 15.47 43.03
N SER A 430 -10.95 14.14 43.07
CA SER A 430 -12.22 13.42 43.23
C SER A 430 -12.81 13.60 44.63
N VAL A 431 -11.95 13.59 45.66
CA VAL A 431 -12.36 13.87 47.05
C VAL A 431 -12.88 15.31 47.18
N THR A 432 -12.18 16.29 46.61
CA THR A 432 -12.64 17.69 46.59
C THR A 432 -13.97 17.82 45.83
N ALA A 433 -14.11 17.19 44.67
CA ALA A 433 -15.38 17.20 43.92
C ALA A 433 -16.53 16.55 44.72
N PHE A 434 -16.25 15.51 45.49
CA PHE A 434 -17.22 14.87 46.39
C PHE A 434 -17.72 15.83 47.49
N GLU A 435 -16.80 16.50 48.18
CA GLU A 435 -17.13 17.44 49.27
C GLU A 435 -17.98 18.60 48.76
N PHE A 436 -17.57 19.23 47.66
CA PHE A 436 -18.27 20.38 47.07
C PHE A 436 -19.57 20.00 46.36
N ALA A 437 -19.81 18.72 46.08
CA ALA A 437 -21.07 18.20 45.56
C ALA A 437 -22.05 17.72 46.67
N GLY A 438 -21.86 18.17 47.91
CA GLY A 438 -22.75 17.85 49.03
C GLY A 438 -22.60 16.42 49.54
N GLY A 439 -21.42 15.81 49.37
CA GLY A 439 -21.11 14.50 49.94
C GLY A 439 -21.82 13.33 49.25
N ARG A 440 -22.14 13.46 47.96
CA ARG A 440 -22.77 12.40 47.14
C ARG A 440 -21.76 11.70 46.25
N LEU A 441 -21.64 10.38 46.38
CA LEU A 441 -20.74 9.54 45.57
C LEU A 441 -21.13 9.48 44.09
N LEU A 442 -22.41 9.72 43.75
CA LEU A 442 -22.95 9.66 42.39
C LEU A 442 -23.34 11.04 41.84
N ASN A 443 -22.50 12.04 42.05
CA ASN A 443 -22.69 13.33 41.41
C ASN A 443 -22.16 13.31 39.94
N PRO A 444 -22.61 14.25 39.08
CA PRO A 444 -22.22 14.26 37.67
C PRO A 444 -20.71 14.32 37.42
N ALA A 445 -19.95 15.03 38.27
CA ALA A 445 -18.51 15.13 38.13
C ALA A 445 -17.83 13.77 38.38
N LEU A 446 -18.19 13.09 39.47
CA LEU A 446 -17.64 11.77 39.76
C LEU A 446 -18.08 10.72 38.74
N LEU A 447 -19.31 10.76 38.25
CA LEU A 447 -19.74 9.87 37.16
C LEU A 447 -18.90 10.08 35.89
N ALA A 448 -18.58 11.32 35.53
CA ALA A 448 -17.65 11.60 34.43
C ALA A 448 -16.27 10.97 34.70
N MET A 449 -15.75 11.05 35.92
CA MET A 449 -14.49 10.42 36.31
C MET A 449 -14.54 8.89 36.14
N LEU A 450 -15.62 8.23 36.57
CA LEU A 450 -15.77 6.78 36.41
C LEU A 450 -15.82 6.37 34.92
N ALA A 451 -16.49 7.17 34.09
CA ALA A 451 -16.52 6.96 32.65
C ALA A 451 -15.13 7.09 32.04
N HIS A 452 -14.38 8.14 32.41
CA HIS A 452 -13.00 8.34 31.98
C HIS A 452 -12.08 7.16 32.36
N LEU A 453 -12.15 6.67 33.59
CA LEU A 453 -11.38 5.49 34.03
C LEU A 453 -11.71 4.25 33.21
N SER A 454 -13.00 4.04 32.91
CA SER A 454 -13.47 2.89 32.12
C SER A 454 -12.99 2.97 30.66
N ILE A 455 -13.01 4.16 30.05
CA ILE A 455 -12.47 4.39 28.70
C ILE A 455 -10.96 4.14 28.68
N GLY A 456 -10.23 4.61 29.71
CA GLY A 456 -8.80 4.39 29.86
C GLY A 456 -8.40 2.92 29.95
N ASP A 457 -9.16 2.10 30.68
CA ASP A 457 -8.89 0.67 30.80
C ASP A 457 -9.19 -0.11 29.50
N THR A 458 -10.20 0.30 28.75
CA THR A 458 -10.45 -0.21 27.39
C THR A 458 -9.29 0.16 26.45
N TRP A 459 -8.83 1.41 26.48
CA TRP A 459 -7.66 1.82 25.69
C TRP A 459 -6.40 1.02 26.04
N ASN A 460 -6.15 0.76 27.33
CA ASN A 460 -5.01 -0.06 27.78
C ASN A 460 -5.03 -1.47 27.16
N THR A 461 -6.21 -2.07 27.01
CA THR A 461 -6.39 -3.36 26.33
C THR A 461 -5.99 -3.25 24.86
N ILE A 462 -6.56 -2.28 24.14
CA ILE A 462 -6.32 -2.07 22.71
C ILE A 462 -4.83 -1.84 22.43
N ASN A 463 -4.18 -1.03 23.26
CA ASN A 463 -2.78 -0.65 23.06
C ASN A 463 -1.78 -1.73 23.49
N ASN A 464 -1.96 -2.32 24.68
CA ASN A 464 -0.94 -3.18 25.29
C ASN A 464 -1.17 -4.68 25.03
N VAL A 465 -2.43 -5.10 24.93
CA VAL A 465 -2.81 -6.52 24.78
C VAL A 465 -3.08 -6.84 23.32
N GLU A 466 -4.00 -6.12 22.68
CA GLU A 466 -4.33 -6.36 21.27
C GLU A 466 -3.32 -5.71 20.30
N ARG A 467 -2.58 -4.71 20.77
CA ARG A 467 -1.48 -4.04 20.05
C ARG A 467 -1.90 -3.44 18.69
N ARG A 468 -3.17 -3.05 18.55
CA ARG A 468 -3.73 -2.40 17.35
C ARG A 468 -3.31 -0.92 17.34
N MET A 469 -2.24 -0.56 16.63
CA MET A 469 -1.67 0.81 16.70
C MET A 469 -2.65 1.85 16.20
N GLY A 470 -3.31 1.60 15.06
CA GLY A 470 -4.29 2.54 14.51
C GLY A 470 -5.50 2.72 15.43
N THR A 471 -6.09 1.63 15.92
CA THR A 471 -7.19 1.68 16.89
C THR A 471 -6.79 2.32 18.21
N ALA A 472 -5.54 2.15 18.65
CA ALA A 472 -5.02 2.78 19.87
C ALA A 472 -4.95 4.31 19.76
N VAL A 473 -4.78 4.88 18.54
CA VAL A 473 -4.88 6.33 18.30
C VAL A 473 -6.30 6.82 18.59
N VAL A 474 -7.32 6.14 18.05
CA VAL A 474 -8.72 6.51 18.31
C VAL A 474 -9.03 6.39 19.81
N GLY A 475 -8.58 5.31 20.44
CA GLY A 475 -8.79 5.09 21.87
C GLY A 475 -8.10 6.14 22.75
N VAL A 476 -6.85 6.52 22.48
CA VAL A 476 -6.15 7.54 23.32
C VAL A 476 -6.77 8.92 23.15
N LEU A 477 -7.30 9.25 21.98
CA LEU A 477 -8.04 10.49 21.75
C LEU A 477 -9.37 10.49 22.52
N ALA A 478 -10.05 9.35 22.64
CA ALA A 478 -11.22 9.21 23.50
C ALA A 478 -10.86 9.35 25.00
N VAL A 479 -9.70 8.84 25.43
CA VAL A 479 -9.17 9.05 26.79
C VAL A 479 -8.88 10.53 27.04
N LEU A 480 -8.29 11.23 26.07
CA LEU A 480 -8.05 12.68 26.15
C LEU A 480 -9.35 13.48 26.23
N ALA A 481 -10.29 13.20 25.33
CA ALA A 481 -11.59 13.89 25.32
C ALA A 481 -12.36 13.66 26.63
N SER A 482 -12.32 12.43 27.16
CA SER A 482 -12.97 12.14 28.44
C SER A 482 -12.31 12.84 29.63
N VAL A 483 -10.97 12.90 29.73
CA VAL A 483 -10.34 13.62 30.86
C VAL A 483 -10.60 15.13 30.82
N VAL A 484 -10.65 15.73 29.63
CA VAL A 484 -11.03 17.14 29.45
C VAL A 484 -12.47 17.37 29.90
N ALA A 485 -13.39 16.46 29.57
CA ALA A 485 -14.77 16.53 30.05
C ALA A 485 -14.87 16.42 31.57
N VAL A 486 -14.05 15.57 32.20
CA VAL A 486 -13.97 15.47 33.66
C VAL A 486 -13.43 16.74 34.28
N GLU A 487 -12.35 17.31 33.74
CA GLU A 487 -11.78 18.58 34.23
C GLU A 487 -12.84 19.68 34.18
N PHE A 488 -13.57 19.81 33.07
CA PHE A 488 -14.65 20.79 32.96
C PHE A 488 -15.78 20.55 33.97
N ALA A 489 -16.18 19.30 34.19
CA ALA A 489 -17.16 18.96 35.22
C ALA A 489 -16.65 19.28 36.63
N PHE A 490 -15.37 19.02 36.90
CA PHE A 490 -14.72 19.30 38.17
C PHE A 490 -14.62 20.81 38.41
N MET A 491 -14.21 21.61 37.41
CA MET A 491 -14.17 23.07 37.47
C MET A 491 -15.54 23.68 37.79
N LYS A 492 -16.63 23.09 37.29
CA LYS A 492 -18.00 23.51 37.61
C LYS A 492 -18.40 23.21 39.06
N THR A 493 -17.83 22.17 39.66
CA THR A 493 -18.10 21.79 41.06
C THR A 493 -17.18 22.53 42.03
N SER A 494 -15.89 22.61 41.72
CA SER A 494 -14.87 23.30 42.49
C SER A 494 -13.67 23.60 41.60
N THR A 495 -13.27 24.88 41.52
CA THR A 495 -12.05 25.29 40.81
C THR A 495 -10.83 24.51 41.28
N LEU A 496 -10.73 24.23 42.57
CA LEU A 496 -9.62 23.44 43.14
C LEU A 496 -9.63 22.01 42.59
N ALA A 497 -10.79 21.35 42.50
CA ALA A 497 -10.89 20.00 41.95
C ALA A 497 -10.42 19.95 40.48
N GLY A 498 -10.80 20.94 39.67
CA GLY A 498 -10.35 21.02 38.28
C GLY A 498 -8.84 21.27 38.16
N VAL A 499 -8.30 22.23 38.92
CA VAL A 499 -6.86 22.55 38.92
C VAL A 499 -6.01 21.34 39.37
N LEU A 500 -6.48 20.58 40.37
CA LEU A 500 -5.81 19.34 40.79
C LEU A 500 -5.81 18.29 39.67
N LEU A 501 -6.82 18.26 38.80
CA LEU A 501 -6.91 17.31 37.70
C LEU A 501 -6.12 17.74 36.45
N ALA A 502 -5.89 19.04 36.25
CA ALA A 502 -5.23 19.61 35.07
C ALA A 502 -3.91 18.91 34.65
N PRO A 503 -3.02 18.48 35.57
CA PRO A 503 -1.82 17.72 35.20
C PRO A 503 -2.12 16.39 34.47
N SER A 504 -3.27 15.76 34.75
CA SER A 504 -3.71 14.55 34.04
C SER A 504 -4.03 14.84 32.58
N VAL A 505 -4.67 15.98 32.31
CA VAL A 505 -5.02 16.42 30.95
C VAL A 505 -3.76 16.68 30.13
N VAL A 506 -2.79 17.40 30.70
CA VAL A 506 -1.49 17.67 30.06
C VAL A 506 -0.78 16.36 29.72
N TRP A 507 -0.69 15.44 30.67
CA TRP A 507 0.02 14.18 30.46
C TRP A 507 -0.66 13.26 29.45
N ILE A 508 -1.99 13.15 29.49
CA ILE A 508 -2.74 12.38 28.50
C ILE A 508 -2.62 13.03 27.12
N GLY A 509 -2.51 14.36 27.03
CA GLY A 509 -2.20 15.07 25.78
C GLY A 509 -0.84 14.66 25.19
N ILE A 510 0.20 14.58 26.04
CA ILE A 510 1.53 14.08 25.64
C ILE A 510 1.44 12.62 25.18
N ALA A 511 0.72 11.76 25.92
CA ALA A 511 0.52 10.36 25.55
C ALA A 511 -0.21 10.22 24.20
N ALA A 512 -1.24 11.03 23.96
CA ALA A 512 -1.98 11.05 22.70
C ALA A 512 -1.09 11.46 21.52
N ALA A 513 -0.26 12.49 21.70
CA ALA A 513 0.72 12.92 20.70
C ALA A 513 1.74 11.80 20.42
N LEU A 514 2.24 11.14 21.47
CA LEU A 514 3.24 10.07 21.37
C LEU A 514 2.68 8.88 20.59
N VAL A 515 1.50 8.38 20.96
CA VAL A 515 0.84 7.24 20.30
C VAL A 515 0.52 7.56 18.84
N THR A 516 0.04 8.77 18.57
CA THR A 516 -0.24 9.22 17.19
C THR A 516 1.01 9.28 16.34
N GLN A 517 2.12 9.76 16.89
CA GLN A 517 3.38 9.84 16.15
C GLN A 517 4.03 8.48 15.96
N ILE A 518 3.99 7.59 16.96
CA ILE A 518 4.41 6.19 16.82
C ILE A 518 3.64 5.54 15.67
N TYR A 519 2.31 5.70 15.65
CA TYR A 519 1.49 5.20 14.54
C TYR A 519 1.93 5.79 13.19
N ARG A 520 2.16 7.10 13.08
CA ARG A 520 2.58 7.75 11.82
C ARG A 520 3.96 7.32 11.30
N ILE A 521 4.91 7.03 12.19
CA ILE A 521 6.27 6.63 11.78
C ILE A 521 6.29 5.14 11.38
N ASN A 522 5.47 4.31 12.04
CA ASN A 522 5.47 2.87 11.82
C ASN A 522 4.41 2.40 10.80
N ASN A 523 3.36 3.19 10.54
CA ASN A 523 2.39 2.90 9.48
C ASN A 523 2.87 3.55 8.17
N PRO A 524 3.09 2.78 7.09
CA PRO A 524 3.47 3.37 5.81
C PRO A 524 2.39 4.34 5.31
N LYS A 525 2.79 5.33 4.49
CA LYS A 525 1.91 6.41 3.99
C LYS A 525 0.70 5.92 3.19
N ASP A 526 0.61 4.63 2.91
CA ASP A 526 -0.49 3.97 2.20
C ASP A 526 -1.62 3.47 3.11
N GLY A 527 -1.50 3.59 4.43
CA GLY A 527 -2.60 3.28 5.36
C GLY A 527 -2.82 1.80 5.65
N THR A 528 -1.78 0.96 5.61
CA THR A 528 -1.89 -0.50 5.88
C THR A 528 -2.55 -0.86 7.20
N GLU A 529 -2.33 -0.06 8.24
CA GLU A 529 -2.99 -0.22 9.52
C GLU A 529 -4.09 0.84 9.66
N PRO A 530 -5.37 0.45 9.60
CA PRO A 530 -6.47 1.40 9.72
C PRO A 530 -6.67 1.88 11.16
N LEU A 531 -7.32 3.05 11.29
CA LEU A 531 -7.69 3.62 12.58
C LEU A 531 -8.82 2.85 13.29
N TRP A 532 -9.51 1.96 12.58
CA TRP A 532 -10.57 1.10 13.12
C TRP A 532 -10.09 -0.34 13.27
N PRO A 533 -10.68 -1.14 14.19
CA PRO A 533 -10.30 -2.53 14.34
C PRO A 533 -10.73 -3.34 13.12
N VAL A 534 -9.86 -4.22 12.66
CA VAL A 534 -10.09 -5.08 11.49
C VAL A 534 -10.03 -6.57 11.85
N GLN A 535 -10.73 -7.37 11.04
CA GLN A 535 -10.79 -8.82 11.19
C GLN A 535 -9.41 -9.47 10.99
N GLY A 536 -9.24 -10.71 11.47
CA GLY A 536 -7.99 -11.47 11.30
C GLY A 536 -6.87 -11.14 12.29
N ARG A 537 -7.07 -10.19 13.21
CA ARG A 537 -6.14 -9.90 14.31
C ARG A 537 -6.64 -10.46 15.65
N ALA A 538 -5.71 -10.94 16.47
CA ALA A 538 -5.99 -11.38 17.83
C ALA A 538 -6.69 -10.27 18.62
N SER A 539 -7.73 -10.63 19.37
CA SER A 539 -8.56 -9.70 20.12
C SER A 539 -8.80 -10.25 21.51
N ALA A 540 -8.83 -9.40 22.52
CA ALA A 540 -9.08 -9.85 23.88
C ALA A 540 -10.53 -10.37 24.02
N GLU A 541 -10.69 -11.42 24.82
CA GLU A 541 -12.00 -11.95 25.18
C GLU A 541 -12.60 -11.18 26.36
N LEU A 542 -13.93 -11.09 26.38
CA LEU A 542 -14.66 -10.61 27.55
C LEU A 542 -14.66 -11.72 28.61
N LYS A 543 -14.14 -11.41 29.79
CA LYS A 543 -14.15 -12.33 30.94
C LYS A 543 -14.57 -11.58 32.20
N LEU A 544 -15.45 -12.20 32.99
CA LEU A 544 -15.81 -11.67 34.30
C LEU A 544 -14.57 -11.54 35.20
N PRO A 545 -14.47 -10.50 36.06
CA PRO A 545 -13.29 -10.27 36.89
C PRO A 545 -12.87 -11.47 37.76
N PHE A 546 -13.84 -12.19 38.35
CA PHE A 546 -13.57 -13.38 39.16
C PHE A 546 -13.04 -14.56 38.34
N MET A 547 -13.51 -14.75 37.10
CA MET A 547 -13.01 -15.81 36.20
C MET A 547 -11.54 -15.60 35.83
N LYS A 548 -11.11 -14.35 35.66
CA LYS A 548 -9.68 -14.01 35.44
C LYS A 548 -8.80 -14.35 36.62
N TYR A 549 -9.32 -14.24 37.85
CA TYR A 549 -8.60 -14.61 39.05
C TYR A 549 -8.43 -16.14 39.16
N LEU A 550 -9.49 -16.90 38.83
CA LEU A 550 -9.43 -18.37 38.77
C LEU A 550 -8.44 -18.88 37.72
N ASP A 551 -8.41 -18.27 36.53
CA ASP A 551 -7.45 -18.63 35.47
C ASP A 551 -5.99 -18.44 35.95
N ARG A 552 -5.69 -17.37 36.70
CA ARG A 552 -4.36 -17.13 37.28
C ARG A 552 -3.99 -18.10 38.39
N LEU A 553 -4.97 -18.60 39.14
CA LEU A 553 -4.76 -19.63 40.15
C LEU A 553 -4.48 -20.99 39.50
N ARG A 554 -5.20 -21.34 38.42
CA ARG A 554 -4.96 -22.57 37.64
C ARG A 554 -3.57 -22.63 37.01
N LEU A 555 -3.05 -21.50 36.53
CA LEU A 555 -1.69 -21.38 35.98
C LEU A 555 -0.57 -21.44 37.04
N LYS A 556 -0.91 -21.36 38.33
CA LYS A 556 0.06 -21.46 39.45
C LYS A 556 0.11 -22.84 40.09
N THR A 557 -0.81 -23.74 39.79
CA THR A 557 -0.67 -25.16 40.09
C THR A 557 0.38 -25.74 39.15
N PRO A 558 1.51 -26.28 39.65
CA PRO A 558 2.39 -27.07 38.79
C PRO A 558 1.53 -28.19 38.21
N GLN A 559 1.55 -28.36 36.89
CA GLN A 559 1.13 -29.64 36.32
C GLN A 559 2.03 -30.69 36.98
N ARG A 560 1.45 -31.46 37.91
CA ARG A 560 2.09 -32.70 38.36
C ARG A 560 2.24 -33.56 37.10
N ALA A 561 3.49 -33.88 36.81
CA ALA A 561 3.91 -34.73 35.71
C ALA A 561 3.18 -36.07 35.70
#